data_AF-A0A318DZU0-F1
#
_entry.id   AF-A0A318DZU0-F1
#
_cell.length_a   1.000
_cell.length_b   1.000
_cell.length_c   1.000
_cell.angle_alpha   90.00
_cell.angle_beta   90.00
_cell.angle_gamma   90.00
#
_symmetry.space_group_name_H-M   'P 1'
#
loop_
_entity.id
_entity.type
_entity.pdbx_description
1 polymer ?
#
loop_
_entity_poly.entity_id
_entity_poly.type
_entity_poly.pdbx_seq_one_letter_code
_entity_poly.pdbx_strand_id
1 'polypeptide(L)'
;MTQAIQKGYCTDFPRFGTIPLPMDKRLLDILCCPVSKVPVRPLQRQELDALNKAIAAGQVQTVAAVAVTAPLTEGLVTTDRKVIYRVEDGIPVMLPEEGIGTLQLTDFPAAA
;
A
#
# COMPACT_ATOMS: atom_id res chain seq x y z
N MET A 1 39.18 -9.27 32.40
CA MET A 1 39.76 -8.13 33.13
C MET A 1 40.54 -7.30 32.12
N THR A 2 39.89 -6.34 31.49
CA THR A 2 39.82 -4.92 31.90
C THR A 2 40.72 -4.11 30.96
N GLN A 3 40.11 -3.52 29.94
CA GLN A 3 40.67 -2.44 29.13
C GLN A 3 39.75 -1.24 29.42
N ALA A 4 40.20 -0.26 30.20
CA ALA A 4 40.91 0.95 29.76
C ALA A 4 40.00 1.86 28.92
N ILE A 5 39.96 3.19 28.98
CA ILE A 5 40.51 4.30 29.79
C ILE A 5 39.89 5.58 29.16
N GLN A 6 39.71 6.64 29.95
CA GLN A 6 39.83 8.08 29.58
C GLN A 6 38.87 8.68 28.54
N LYS A 7 38.01 9.64 28.92
CA LYS A 7 38.27 11.10 29.06
C LYS A 7 38.70 11.79 27.74
N GLY A 8 37.93 12.77 27.28
CA GLY A 8 38.45 13.77 26.35
C GLY A 8 37.41 14.46 25.45
N TYR A 9 36.78 15.51 25.97
CA TYR A 9 36.40 16.81 25.37
C TYR A 9 36.17 17.02 23.86
N CYS A 10 35.39 18.09 23.62
CA CYS A 10 35.27 18.93 22.41
C CYS A 10 34.01 18.66 21.56
N THR A 11 32.91 19.37 21.82
CA THR A 11 32.50 20.62 21.13
C THR A 11 32.34 20.46 19.62
N ASP A 12 31.11 20.16 19.19
CA ASP A 12 30.56 20.73 17.96
C ASP A 12 29.05 20.95 18.11
N PHE A 13 28.65 22.19 17.90
CA PHE A 13 27.30 22.75 17.98
C PHE A 13 26.79 22.87 16.53
N PRO A 14 25.50 23.13 16.24
CA PRO A 14 24.25 22.47 16.60
C PRO A 14 23.51 21.98 15.32
N ARG A 15 22.61 20.98 15.34
CA ARG A 15 21.49 20.93 14.36
C ARG A 15 20.25 20.23 14.91
N PHE A 16 19.20 21.04 15.06
CA PHE A 16 17.78 20.71 14.98
C PHE A 16 17.19 19.73 16.01
N GLY A 17 16.63 20.34 17.06
CA GLY A 17 15.24 20.12 17.48
C GLY A 17 14.74 18.69 17.57
N THR A 18 14.90 18.08 18.74
CA THR A 18 14.13 16.90 19.14
C THR A 18 13.38 17.21 20.44
N ILE A 19 12.11 17.58 20.31
CA ILE A 19 11.14 17.38 21.39
C ILE A 19 10.44 16.06 21.07
N PRO A 20 10.63 14.99 21.86
CA PRO A 20 9.84 13.78 21.70
C PRO A 20 8.50 13.99 22.41
N LEU A 21 7.45 14.22 21.65
CA LEU A 21 6.09 14.03 22.14
C LEU A 21 5.71 12.55 21.92
N PRO A 22 5.16 11.87 22.93
CA PRO A 22 4.77 10.48 22.87
C PRO A 22 3.72 10.31 21.76
N MET A 23 3.98 9.37 20.85
CA MET A 23 3.24 9.16 19.61
C MET A 23 1.72 9.10 19.86
N ASP A 24 1.03 10.15 19.41
CA ASP A 24 -0.41 10.30 19.35
C ASP A 24 -1.07 9.10 18.65
N LYS A 25 -2.19 8.62 19.21
CA LYS A 25 -3.10 7.63 18.58
C LYS A 25 -3.59 8.02 17.19
N ARG A 26 -3.32 9.26 16.74
CA ARG A 26 -3.55 9.72 15.36
C ARG A 26 -2.57 9.14 14.33
N LEU A 27 -1.45 8.54 14.77
CA LEU A 27 -0.48 7.93 13.84
C LEU A 27 -0.99 6.64 13.19
N LEU A 28 -1.94 5.93 13.83
CA LEU A 28 -2.54 4.71 13.25
C LEU A 28 -3.62 4.98 12.18
N ASP A 29 -4.02 6.23 11.99
CA ASP A 29 -4.93 6.65 10.90
C ASP A 29 -4.19 6.85 9.56
N ILE A 30 -2.85 6.74 9.58
CA ILE A 30 -1.93 6.96 8.46
C ILE A 30 -1.65 5.64 7.69
N LEU A 31 -2.70 4.91 7.31
CA LEU A 31 -2.62 3.86 6.28
C LEU A 31 -3.83 4.00 5.36
N CYS A 32 -3.91 5.16 4.69
CA CYS A 32 -4.98 5.53 3.76
C CYS A 32 -4.41 5.71 2.34
N CYS A 33 -5.25 5.52 1.31
CA CYS A 33 -4.89 5.82 -0.08
C CYS A 33 -4.32 7.25 -0.21
N PRO A 34 -3.16 7.44 -0.88
CA PRO A 34 -2.47 8.73 -0.92
C PRO A 34 -3.24 9.83 -1.67
N VAL A 35 -4.28 9.48 -2.45
CA VAL A 35 -5.04 10.43 -3.29
C VAL A 35 -6.40 10.80 -2.69
N SER A 36 -7.14 9.83 -2.14
CA SER A 36 -8.53 10.04 -1.69
C SER A 36 -8.73 9.92 -0.18
N LYS A 37 -7.68 9.54 0.56
CA LYS A 37 -7.76 9.16 1.99
C LYS A 37 -8.80 8.09 2.30
N VAL A 38 -9.23 7.33 1.30
CA VAL A 38 -10.18 6.24 1.45
C VAL A 38 -9.44 5.06 2.06
N PRO A 39 -9.99 4.39 3.09
CA PRO A 39 -9.39 3.21 3.65
C PRO A 39 -9.31 2.09 2.61
N VAL A 40 -8.26 1.29 2.69
CA VAL A 40 -8.08 0.09 1.86
C VAL A 40 -8.29 -1.15 2.71
N ARG A 41 -8.78 -2.21 2.08
CA ARG A 41 -8.91 -3.53 2.68
C ARG A 41 -8.26 -4.57 1.77
N PRO A 42 -7.79 -5.70 2.30
CA PRO A 42 -7.42 -6.83 1.46
C PRO A 42 -8.61 -7.31 0.61
N LEU A 43 -8.32 -7.73 -0.61
CA LEU A 43 -9.27 -8.43 -1.47
C LEU A 43 -9.63 -9.77 -0.84
N GLN A 44 -10.90 -10.15 -0.95
CA GLN A 44 -11.35 -11.48 -0.60
C GLN A 44 -10.98 -12.48 -1.70
N ARG A 45 -10.94 -13.77 -1.37
CA ARG A 45 -10.62 -14.84 -2.33
C ARG A 45 -11.54 -14.83 -3.55
N GLN A 46 -12.83 -14.52 -3.39
CA GLN A 46 -13.77 -14.41 -4.50
C GLN A 46 -13.45 -13.25 -5.44
N GLU A 47 -13.06 -12.10 -4.88
CA GLU A 47 -12.67 -10.92 -5.65
C GLU A 47 -11.35 -11.13 -6.40
N LEU A 48 -10.38 -11.82 -5.76
CA LEU A 48 -9.13 -12.22 -6.41
C LEU A 48 -9.37 -13.19 -7.57
N ASP A 49 -10.26 -14.17 -7.41
CA ASP A 49 -10.61 -15.11 -8.48
C ASP A 49 -11.27 -14.39 -9.67
N ALA A 50 -12.23 -13.49 -9.41
CA ALA A 50 -12.87 -12.67 -10.45
C ALA A 50 -11.86 -11.77 -11.17
N LEU A 51 -10.95 -11.13 -10.42
CA LEU A 51 -9.89 -10.30 -10.99
C LEU A 51 -8.93 -11.12 -11.86
N ASN A 52 -8.48 -12.28 -11.38
CA ASN A 52 -7.58 -13.15 -12.12
C ASN A 52 -8.22 -13.71 -13.39
N LYS A 53 -9.53 -14.01 -13.38
CA LYS A 53 -10.28 -14.37 -14.59
C LYS A 53 -10.29 -13.23 -15.60
N ALA A 54 -10.54 -12.00 -15.17
CA ALA A 54 -10.52 -10.84 -16.05
C ALA A 54 -9.12 -10.55 -16.61
N ILE A 55 -8.08 -10.73 -15.79
CA ILE A 55 -6.66 -10.64 -16.20
C ILE A 55 -6.36 -11.69 -17.27
N ALA A 56 -6.76 -12.94 -17.05
CA ALA A 56 -6.59 -14.02 -18.02
C ALA A 56 -7.36 -13.77 -19.33
N ALA A 57 -8.49 -13.07 -19.27
CA ALA A 57 -9.23 -12.62 -20.45
C ALA A 57 -8.57 -11.44 -21.18
N GLY A 58 -7.51 -10.84 -20.61
CA GLY A 58 -6.83 -9.67 -21.18
C GLY A 58 -7.66 -8.38 -21.10
N GLN A 59 -8.65 -8.33 -20.21
CA GLN A 59 -9.59 -7.21 -20.10
C GLN A 59 -9.22 -6.22 -18.98
N VAL A 60 -8.12 -6.46 -18.28
CA VAL A 60 -7.70 -5.66 -17.12
C VAL A 60 -6.50 -4.80 -17.47
N GLN A 61 -6.67 -3.50 -17.28
CA GLN A 61 -5.63 -2.50 -17.45
C GLN A 61 -5.50 -1.65 -16.18
N THR A 62 -4.29 -1.17 -15.91
CA THR A 62 -4.06 -0.16 -14.87
C THR A 62 -4.58 1.21 -15.34
N VAL A 63 -4.63 2.19 -14.43
CA VAL A 63 -4.99 3.57 -14.74
C VAL A 63 -4.04 4.18 -15.78
N ALA A 64 -2.78 3.73 -15.83
CA ALA A 64 -1.82 4.08 -16.88
C ALA A 64 -2.10 3.40 -18.25
N ALA A 65 -3.24 2.70 -18.40
CA ALA A 65 -3.57 1.89 -19.57
C ALA A 65 -2.54 0.78 -19.87
N VAL A 66 -1.86 0.27 -18.84
CA VAL A 66 -0.94 -0.86 -18.95
C VAL A 66 -1.73 -2.15 -18.71
N ALA A 67 -1.67 -3.10 -19.64
CA ALA A 67 -2.33 -4.38 -19.49
C ALA A 67 -1.73 -5.17 -18.32
N VAL A 68 -2.57 -5.61 -17.40
CA VAL A 68 -2.18 -6.48 -16.30
C VAL A 68 -2.27 -7.91 -16.82
N THR A 69 -1.12 -8.58 -16.96
CA THR A 69 -1.04 -9.96 -17.47
C THR A 69 -0.62 -10.95 -16.38
N ALA A 70 0.02 -10.46 -15.33
CA ALA A 70 0.41 -11.28 -14.18
C ALA A 70 -0.80 -11.51 -13.27
N PRO A 71 -1.09 -12.76 -12.88
CA PRO A 71 -2.12 -13.04 -11.89
C PRO A 71 -1.70 -12.51 -10.52
N LEU A 72 -2.67 -11.96 -9.78
CA LEU A 72 -2.43 -11.47 -8.43
C LEU A 72 -2.67 -12.59 -7.43
N THR A 73 -1.73 -12.77 -6.51
CA THR A 73 -1.92 -13.64 -5.34
C THR A 73 -2.60 -12.89 -4.21
N GLU A 74 -2.24 -11.61 -4.07
CA GLU A 74 -2.77 -10.71 -3.06
C GLU A 74 -3.05 -9.33 -3.69
N GLY A 75 -3.99 -8.60 -3.10
CA GLY A 75 -4.31 -7.25 -3.54
C GLY A 75 -5.10 -6.51 -2.48
N LEU A 76 -5.03 -5.19 -2.54
CA LEU A 76 -5.81 -4.28 -1.72
C LEU A 76 -6.88 -3.64 -2.59
N VAL A 77 -8.06 -3.40 -2.05
CA VAL A 77 -9.12 -2.66 -2.70
C VAL A 77 -9.56 -1.52 -1.80
N THR A 78 -9.90 -0.37 -2.39
CA THR A 78 -10.52 0.71 -1.62
C THR A 78 -11.83 0.24 -1.01
N THR A 79 -12.22 0.76 0.15
CA THR A 79 -13.54 0.43 0.75
C THR A 79 -14.70 0.84 -0.13
N ASP A 80 -14.52 1.90 -0.94
CA ASP A 80 -15.45 2.33 -1.98
C ASP A 80 -15.43 1.42 -3.23
N ARG A 81 -14.54 0.43 -3.28
CA ARG A 81 -14.40 -0.59 -4.32
C ARG A 81 -14.24 -0.02 -5.72
N LYS A 82 -13.59 1.14 -5.86
CA LYS A 82 -13.33 1.76 -7.18
C LYS A 82 -11.98 1.40 -7.75
N VAL A 83 -10.99 1.19 -6.88
CA VAL A 83 -9.60 0.98 -7.27
C VAL A 83 -9.02 -0.18 -6.48
N ILE A 84 -8.33 -1.06 -7.18
CA ILE A 84 -7.56 -2.18 -6.65
C ILE A 84 -6.07 -1.86 -6.82
N TYR A 85 -5.28 -2.13 -5.80
CA TYR A 85 -3.83 -2.09 -5.81
C TYR A 85 -3.30 -3.51 -5.70
N ARG A 86 -2.33 -3.86 -6.53
CA ARG A 86 -1.69 -5.18 -6.44
C ARG A 86 -0.73 -5.24 -5.27
N VAL A 87 -0.57 -6.43 -4.71
CA VAL A 87 0.45 -6.73 -3.70
C VAL A 87 1.44 -7.69 -4.32
N GLU A 88 2.71 -7.29 -4.37
CA GLU A 88 3.82 -8.10 -4.89
C GLU A 88 4.79 -8.37 -3.74
N ASP A 89 5.10 -9.65 -3.47
CA ASP A 89 5.97 -10.06 -2.36
C ASP A 89 5.59 -9.46 -0.99
N GLY A 90 4.29 -9.28 -0.74
CA GLY A 90 3.77 -8.66 0.48
C GLY A 90 3.91 -7.13 0.54
N ILE A 91 4.40 -6.51 -0.54
CA ILE A 91 4.54 -5.06 -0.67
C ILE A 91 3.39 -4.53 -1.54
N PRO A 92 2.46 -3.73 -0.97
CA PRO A 92 1.38 -3.13 -1.74
C PRO A 92 1.90 -2.01 -2.64
N VAL A 93 1.69 -2.15 -3.95
CA VAL A 93 2.03 -1.14 -4.95
C VAL A 93 0.93 -0.08 -4.96
N MET A 94 1.01 0.88 -4.05
CA MET A 94 0.04 1.99 -3.92
C MET A 94 0.36 3.17 -4.86
N LEU A 95 0.74 2.88 -6.11
CA LEU A 95 0.97 3.91 -7.12
C LEU A 95 -0.36 4.26 -7.81
N PRO A 96 -0.71 5.55 -7.96
CA PRO A 96 -1.97 5.95 -8.59
C PRO A 96 -2.11 5.42 -10.03
N GLU A 97 -1.00 5.36 -10.75
CA GLU A 97 -0.90 4.88 -12.13
C GLU A 97 -1.06 3.35 -12.25
N GLU A 98 -0.64 2.60 -11.23
CA GLU A 98 -0.78 1.14 -11.17
C GLU A 98 -2.12 0.68 -10.59
N GLY A 99 -2.96 1.61 -10.16
CA GLY A 99 -4.31 1.29 -9.69
C GLY A 99 -5.12 0.61 -10.79
N ILE A 100 -5.88 -0.41 -10.45
CA ILE A 100 -6.78 -1.13 -11.35
C ILE A 100 -8.20 -0.69 -11.03
N GLY A 101 -8.86 -0.01 -11.97
CA GLY A 101 -10.26 0.38 -11.80
C GLY A 101 -11.17 -0.84 -11.80
N THR A 102 -12.05 -0.99 -10.82
CA THR A 102 -13.02 -2.10 -10.78
C THR A 102 -14.13 -1.96 -11.81
N LEU A 103 -14.36 -0.76 -12.34
CA LEU A 103 -15.39 -0.48 -13.34
C LEU A 103 -15.20 -1.27 -14.65
N GLN A 104 -13.98 -1.73 -14.94
CA GLN A 104 -13.69 -2.58 -16.10
C GLN A 104 -13.96 -4.06 -15.84
N LEU A 105 -14.17 -4.45 -14.58
CA LEU A 105 -14.42 -5.84 -14.18
C LEU A 105 -15.92 -6.11 -14.20
N THR A 106 -16.38 -6.90 -15.17
CA THR A 106 -17.82 -7.19 -15.33
C THR A 106 -18.38 -8.11 -14.25
N ASP A 107 -17.55 -8.98 -13.67
CA ASP A 107 -17.95 -10.02 -12.71
C ASP A 107 -17.40 -9.75 -11.28
N PHE A 108 -17.08 -8.50 -10.95
CA PHE A 108 -16.50 -8.20 -9.63
C PHE A 108 -17.58 -8.29 -8.53
N PRO A 109 -17.47 -9.22 -7.58
CA PRO A 109 -18.54 -9.45 -6.61
C PRO A 109 -18.69 -8.25 -5.66
N ALA A 110 -19.91 -7.74 -5.54
CA ALA A 110 -20.23 -6.76 -4.53
C ALA A 110 -20.26 -7.47 -3.17
N ALA A 111 -19.28 -7.18 -2.29
CA ALA A 111 -19.27 -7.64 -0.91
C ALA A 111 -20.68 -7.57 -0.28
N ALA A 112 -21.16 -8.74 0.15
CA ALA A 112 -22.44 -8.95 0.82
C ALA A 112 -22.46 -8.35 2.24
#